data_AF-A0A6B3HAF0-F1
#
_entry.id   AF-A0A6B3HAF0-F1
#
_cell.length_a   1.000
_cell.length_b   1.000
_cell.length_c   1.000
_cell.angle_alpha   90.00
_cell.angle_beta   90.00
_cell.angle_gamma   90.00
#
_symmetry.space_group_name_H-M   'P 1'
#
loop_
_entity.id
_entity.type
_entity.pdbx_description
1 polymer ?
#
loop_
_entity_poly.entity_id
_entity_poly.type
_entity_poly.pdbx_seq_one_letter_code
_entity_poly.pdbx_strand_id
1 'polypeptide(L)'
;GYLADRLNRLGVEEELMKAGARAGDGVAIGPEDNAVVFDWEPTMLAGAEMLGRRGEDHRLEGERPAAQRRRDRQAARDEAQDEYEGFHPFAGG
;
A
#
# COMPACT_ATOMS: atom_id res chain seq x y z
N GLY A 1 -13.69 6.91 20.64
CA GLY A 1 -14.52 7.11 21.85
C GLY A 1 -14.18 8.47 22.42
N TYR A 2 -15.12 9.22 22.98
CA TYR A 2 -14.99 10.68 23.12
C TYR A 2 -13.67 11.18 23.74
N LEU A 3 -13.20 10.59 24.84
CA LEU A 3 -11.92 10.97 25.46
C LEU A 3 -10.72 10.64 24.55
N ALA A 4 -10.62 9.41 24.07
CA ALA A 4 -9.56 8.99 23.16
C ALA A 4 -9.50 9.88 21.90
N ASP A 5 -10.65 10.21 21.31
CA ASP A 5 -10.72 11.06 20.12
C ASP A 5 -10.20 12.48 20.41
N ARG A 6 -10.42 12.99 21.63
CA ARG A 6 -9.92 14.30 22.07
C ARG A 6 -8.41 14.26 22.34
N LEU A 7 -7.92 13.22 22.99
CA LEU A 7 -6.48 13.04 23.26
C LEU A 7 -5.69 12.92 21.95
N ASN A 8 -6.22 12.17 20.98
CA ASN A 8 -5.61 12.04 19.66
C ASN A 8 -5.57 13.39 18.92
N ARG A 9 -6.65 14.19 18.99
CA ARG A 9 -6.65 15.56 18.43
C ARG A 9 -5.63 16.49 19.10
N LEU A 10 -5.30 16.25 20.36
CA LEU A 10 -4.29 17.01 21.11
C LEU A 10 -2.86 16.50 20.87
N GLY A 11 -2.68 15.45 20.07
CA GLY A 11 -1.36 14.88 19.77
C GLY A 11 -0.76 14.02 20.88
N VAL A 12 -1.55 13.62 21.88
CA VAL A 12 -1.06 12.86 23.04
C VAL A 12 -0.42 11.53 22.62
N GLU A 13 -0.98 10.85 21.62
CA GLU A 13 -0.42 9.60 21.10
C GLU A 13 1.00 9.80 20.53
N GLU A 14 1.21 10.88 19.78
CA GLU A 14 2.51 11.21 19.20
C GLU A 14 3.56 11.49 20.28
N GLU A 15 3.17 12.25 21.31
CA GLU A 15 4.06 12.56 22.43
C GLU A 15 4.39 11.34 23.28
N LEU A 16 3.42 10.44 23.53
CA LEU A 16 3.68 9.17 24.22
C LEU A 16 4.65 8.29 23.42
N MET A 17 4.50 8.21 22.10
CA MET A 17 5.44 7.49 21.24
C MET A 17 6.84 8.11 21.29
N LYS A 18 6.97 9.45 21.21
CA LYS A 18 8.25 10.16 21.32
C LYS A 18 8.92 9.95 22.69
N ALA A 19 8.13 9.86 23.75
CA ALA A 19 8.60 9.56 25.09
C ALA A 19 9.04 8.10 25.27
N GLY A 20 8.79 7.25 24.27
CA GLY A 20 9.17 5.83 24.30
C GLY A 20 8.20 4.95 25.09
N ALA A 21 6.95 5.39 25.27
CA ALA A 21 5.91 4.56 25.85
C ALA A 21 5.74 3.26 25.05
N ARG A 22 5.39 2.18 25.74
CA ARG A 22 5.11 0.86 25.19
C ARG A 22 3.66 0.48 25.45
N ALA A 23 3.12 -0.41 24.62
CA ALA A 23 1.79 -0.96 24.85
C ALA A 23 1.68 -1.54 26.27
N GLY A 24 0.61 -1.18 26.98
CA GLY A 24 0.39 -1.53 28.37
C GLY A 24 1.01 -0.56 29.40
N ASP A 25 1.76 0.47 28.98
CA ASP A 25 2.25 1.49 29.91
C ASP A 25 1.08 2.29 30.50
N GLY A 26 1.10 2.50 31.82
CA GLY A 26 0.07 3.26 32.51
C GLY A 26 0.17 4.76 32.24
N VAL A 27 -0.94 5.37 31.82
CA VAL A 27 -1.06 6.82 31.56
C VAL A 27 -2.06 7.42 32.55
N ALA A 28 -1.61 8.44 33.28
CA ALA A 28 -2.44 9.21 34.21
C ALA A 28 -2.70 10.63 33.65
N ILE A 29 -3.97 11.05 33.59
CA ILE A 29 -4.37 12.36 33.10
C ILE A 29 -5.11 13.14 34.19
N GLY A 30 -4.54 14.27 34.58
CA GLY A 30 -5.08 15.18 35.58
C GLY A 30 -4.28 15.20 36.89
N PRO A 31 -4.74 15.98 37.89
CA PRO A 31 -4.19 16.00 39.23
C PRO A 31 -4.27 14.64 39.94
N GLU A 32 -3.36 14.36 40.88
CA GLU A 32 -3.28 13.08 41.59
C GLU A 32 -4.62 12.66 42.25
N ASP A 33 -5.33 13.60 42.88
CA ASP A 33 -6.56 13.32 43.63
C ASP A 33 -7.73 12.84 42.75
N ASN A 34 -7.65 13.07 41.43
CA ASN A 34 -8.74 12.76 40.50
C ASN A 34 -8.26 12.36 39.09
N ALA A 35 -7.04 11.83 38.97
CA ALA A 35 -6.48 11.42 37.70
C ALA A 35 -7.30 10.28 37.09
N VAL A 36 -7.53 10.37 35.78
CA VAL A 36 -8.00 9.22 35.00
C VAL A 36 -6.78 8.41 34.59
N VAL A 37 -6.75 7.14 34.98
CA VAL A 37 -5.64 6.22 34.68
C VAL A 37 -6.11 5.12 33.75
N PHE A 38 -5.34 4.81 32.71
CA PHE A 38 -5.61 3.72 31.78
C PHE A 38 -4.30 3.16 31.20
N ASP A 39 -4.36 1.93 30.70
CA ASP A 39 -3.24 1.30 30.00
C ASP A 39 -3.22 1.78 28.55
N TRP A 40 -2.07 2.25 28.09
CA TRP A 40 -1.92 2.81 26.75
C TRP A 40 -1.80 1.73 25.68
N GLU A 41 -2.54 1.90 24.57
CA GLU A 41 -2.55 1.00 23.43
C GLU A 41 -2.31 1.80 22.13
N PRO A 42 -1.12 1.68 21.50
CA PRO A 42 -0.79 2.46 20.30
C PRO A 42 -1.60 2.03 19.08
N THR A 43 -2.11 2.99 18.31
CA THR A 43 -2.89 2.72 17.09
C THR A 43 -2.03 2.05 16.00
N MET A 44 -0.72 2.34 15.95
CA MET A 44 0.18 1.78 14.94
C MET A 44 0.34 0.25 15.00
N LEU A 45 0.11 -0.39 16.15
CA LEU A 45 0.17 -1.85 16.25
C LEU A 45 -0.88 -2.53 15.35
N ALA A 46 -2.01 -1.86 15.09
CA ALA A 46 -3.09 -2.38 14.25
C ALA A 46 -2.89 -2.10 12.74
N GLY A 47 -1.88 -1.32 12.36
CA GLY A 47 -1.70 -0.82 10.98
C GLY A 47 -0.70 -1.59 10.11
N ALA A 48 0.12 -2.46 10.70
CA ALA A 48 1.20 -3.13 9.97
C ALA A 48 0.75 -4.34 9.13
N GLU A 49 -0.48 -4.84 9.28
CA GLU A 49 -0.93 -6.06 8.59
C GLU A 49 -1.67 -5.83 7.26
N MET A 50 -1.93 -4.59 6.83
CA MET A 50 -2.58 -4.33 5.53
C MET A 50 -2.03 -3.08 4.82
N LEU A 51 -0.74 -3.12 4.46
CA LEU A 51 -0.14 -2.20 3.48
C LEU A 51 -0.20 -2.72 2.03
N GLY A 52 -1.04 -3.72 1.75
CA GLY A 52 -1.52 -3.99 0.39
C GLY A 52 -2.60 -2.99 0.01
N ARG A 53 -2.60 -2.50 -1.23
CA ARG A 53 -3.71 -1.69 -1.74
C ARG A 53 -5.01 -2.48 -1.56
N ARG A 54 -6.03 -1.89 -0.92
CA ARG A 54 -7.35 -2.56 -0.80
C ARG A 54 -7.79 -2.98 -2.20
N GLY A 55 -8.05 -4.28 -2.37
CA GLY A 55 -8.52 -4.85 -3.64
C GLY A 55 -7.45 -5.43 -4.55
N GLU A 56 -6.16 -5.44 -4.16
CA GLU A 56 -5.12 -6.18 -4.88
C GLU A 56 -4.74 -7.43 -4.08
N ASP A 57 -5.08 -8.61 -4.60
CA ASP A 57 -4.54 -9.90 -4.13
C ASP A 57 -3.36 -10.24 -5.04
N HIS A 58 -2.15 -10.28 -4.50
CA HIS A 58 -0.93 -10.59 -5.27
C HIS A 58 -0.98 -11.99 -5.90
N ARG A 59 -1.83 -12.90 -5.41
CA ARG A 59 -2.06 -14.21 -6.04
C ARG A 59 -2.81 -14.11 -7.37
N LEU A 60 -3.46 -12.98 -7.63
CA LEU A 60 -4.20 -12.69 -8.86
C LEU A 60 -3.38 -11.87 -9.87
N GLU A 61 -2.09 -11.60 -9.60
CA GLU A 61 -1.18 -11.01 -10.58
C GLU A 61 -0.80 -12.03 -11.67
N GLY A 62 -1.67 -12.14 -12.67
CA GLY A 62 -1.39 -12.82 -13.93
C GLY A 62 -1.23 -11.82 -15.09
N GLU A 63 -0.62 -12.27 -16.18
CA GLU A 63 -0.54 -11.44 -17.38
C GLU A 63 -1.95 -11.12 -17.90
N ARG A 64 -2.28 -9.83 -17.93
CA ARG A 64 -3.61 -9.36 -18.34
C ARG A 64 -3.87 -9.77 -19.79
N PRO A 65 -5.04 -10.34 -20.14
CA PRO A 65 -5.33 -10.76 -21.52
C PRO A 65 -5.15 -9.66 -22.58
N ALA A 66 -5.30 -8.39 -22.21
CA ALA A 66 -5.04 -7.25 -23.09
C ALA A 66 -3.54 -7.06 -23.40
N ALA A 67 -2.66 -7.33 -22.44
CA ALA A 67 -1.21 -7.29 -22.64
C ALA A 67 -0.77 -8.42 -23.59
N GLN A 68 -1.34 -9.63 -23.42
CA GLN A 68 -1.11 -10.74 -24.33
C GLN A 68 -1.53 -10.40 -25.77
N ARG A 69 -2.78 -9.94 -25.96
CA ARG A 69 -3.28 -9.52 -27.29
C ARG A 69 -2.46 -8.40 -27.95
N ARG A 70 -1.81 -7.54 -27.17
CA ARG A 70 -0.93 -6.50 -27.70
C ARG A 70 0.38 -7.11 -28.20
N ARG A 71 0.96 -8.05 -27.46
CA ARG A 71 2.17 -8.78 -27.88
C ARG A 71 1.91 -9.64 -29.10
N ASP A 72 0.80 -10.39 -29.14
CA ASP A 72 0.46 -11.24 -30.29
C ASP A 72 0.30 -10.42 -31.57
N ARG A 73 -0.40 -9.26 -31.49
CA ARG A 73 -0.53 -8.35 -32.63
C ARG A 73 0.78 -7.72 -33.06
N GLN A 74 1.68 -7.46 -32.12
CA GLN A 74 3.01 -6.94 -32.44
C GLN A 74 3.84 -8.00 -33.16
N ALA A 75 3.86 -9.23 -32.64
CA ALA A 75 4.55 -10.36 -33.26
C ALA A 75 4.05 -10.62 -34.69
N ALA A 76 2.74 -10.62 -34.91
CA ALA A 76 2.17 -10.80 -36.25
C ALA A 76 2.53 -9.66 -37.23
N ARG A 77 2.69 -8.42 -36.74
CA ARG A 77 3.15 -7.30 -37.57
C ARG A 77 4.63 -7.43 -37.92
N ASP A 78 5.45 -7.84 -36.96
CA ASP A 78 6.88 -8.00 -37.14
C ASP A 78 7.15 -9.17 -38.11
N GLU A 79 6.44 -10.28 -37.98
CA GLU A 79 6.52 -11.42 -38.92
C GLU A 79 6.13 -11.03 -40.36
N ALA A 80 5.04 -10.26 -40.52
CA ALA A 80 4.63 -9.76 -41.84
C ALA A 80 5.64 -8.77 -42.44
N GLN A 81 6.32 -7.98 -41.60
CA GLN A 81 7.37 -7.07 -42.03
C GLN A 81 8.62 -7.85 -42.48
N ASP A 82 9.03 -8.84 -41.70
CA ASP A 82 10.17 -9.72 -42.03
C ASP A 82 9.92 -10.49 -43.34
N GLU A 83 8.69 -10.99 -43.56
CA GLU A 83 8.31 -11.65 -44.82
C GLU A 83 8.37 -10.69 -46.01
N TYR A 84 7.85 -9.47 -45.86
CA TYR A 84 7.89 -8.44 -46.90
C TYR A 84 9.32 -8.00 -47.24
N GLU A 85 10.16 -7.82 -46.22
CA GLU A 85 11.57 -7.48 -46.39
C GLU A 85 12.32 -8.63 -47.07
N GLY A 86 12.11 -9.88 -46.66
CA GLY A 86 12.71 -11.06 -47.28
C GLY A 86 12.24 -11.31 -48.73
N PHE A 87 11.01 -10.92 -49.05
CA PHE A 87 10.47 -10.97 -50.42
C PHE A 87 11.12 -9.93 -51.37
N HIS A 88 11.80 -8.91 -50.85
CA HIS A 88 12.53 -7.86 -51.59
C HIS A 88 11.85 -7.43 -52.92
N PRO A 89 10.59 -6.97 -52.90
CA PRO A 89 9.80 -6.73 -54.12
C PRO A 89 10.34 -5.59 -55.02
N PHE A 90 11.32 -4.81 -54.54
CA PHE A 90 11.87 -3.63 -55.23
C PHE A 90 13.39 -3.69 -55.44
N ALA A 91 14.05 -4.84 -55.24
CA ALA A 91 15.50 -4.99 -55.42
C ALA A 91 15.95 -5.16 -56.90
N GLY A 92 15.07 -4.91 -57.88
CA GLY A 92 15.41 -4.90 -59.30
C GLY A 92 14.69 -3.77 -60.03
N GLY A 93 15.44 -2.70 -60.37
CA GLY A 93 14.99 -1.56 -61.16
C GLY A 93 15.58 -0.23 -60.72
#